data_AF-A0A800DQA9-F1
#
_entry.id   AF-A0A800DQA9-F1
#
_cell.length_a   1.000
_cell.length_b   1.000
_cell.length_c   1.000
_cell.angle_alpha   90.00
_cell.angle_beta   90.00
_cell.angle_gamma   90.00
#
_symmetry.space_group_name_H-M   'P 1'
#
loop_
_entity.id
_entity.type
_entity.pdbx_description
1 polymer ?
#
loop_
_entity_poly.entity_id
_entity_poly.type
_entity_poly.pdbx_seq_one_letter_code
_entity_poly.pdbx_strand_id
1 'polypeptide(L)'
;MLLKIIACEISFREICMAAARSTNLVDFEFLPQGYHDNPDIGRALIQEKIASVENGKYDAILLGYALCNNMLVGLTTHHIPLVIPRAHDCITFFFGSKERYMEYHTSRPGTYYYTSGWLEHRKRKSERVPTVGYGAKPRKPETSVSEANTLRNNTSGG
;
A
#
# COMPACT_ATOMS: atom_id res chain seq x y z
N MET A 1 1.80 -19.04 -13.98
CA MET A 1 0.89 -18.58 -12.92
C MET A 1 0.20 -17.30 -13.37
N LEU A 2 -0.96 -17.01 -12.80
CA LEU A 2 -1.63 -15.72 -12.88
C LEU A 2 -1.43 -14.99 -11.53
N LEU A 3 -0.75 -13.86 -11.57
CA LEU A 3 -0.31 -13.12 -10.39
C LEU A 3 -0.99 -11.74 -10.33
N LYS A 4 -1.29 -11.27 -9.12
CA LYS A 4 -1.70 -9.88 -8.88
C LYS A 4 -0.55 -9.12 -8.23
N ILE A 5 -0.17 -7.98 -8.78
CA ILE A 5 0.77 -7.06 -8.13
C ILE A 5 0.02 -5.84 -7.61
N ILE A 6 0.22 -5.50 -6.34
CA ILE A 6 -0.17 -4.23 -5.74
C ILE A 6 1.11 -3.48 -5.38
N ALA A 7 1.37 -2.33 -6.00
CA ALA A 7 2.67 -1.66 -5.93
C ALA A 7 2.56 -0.14 -5.84
N CYS A 8 3.64 0.50 -5.38
CA CYS A 8 3.75 1.95 -5.48
C CYS A 8 3.94 2.36 -6.95
N GLU A 9 3.29 3.44 -7.40
CA GLU A 9 3.47 3.95 -8.76
C GLU A 9 4.94 4.29 -9.11
N ILE A 10 5.78 4.61 -8.11
CA ILE A 10 7.22 4.88 -8.34
C ILE A 10 8.00 3.67 -8.85
N SER A 11 7.50 2.45 -8.66
CA SER A 11 8.15 1.21 -9.13
C SER A 11 7.56 0.69 -10.44
N PHE A 12 6.67 1.48 -11.08
CA PHE A 12 5.98 1.12 -12.31
C PHE A 12 6.93 0.57 -13.37
N ARG A 13 7.99 1.30 -13.70
CA ARG A 13 8.90 0.92 -14.78
C ARG A 13 9.65 -0.37 -14.47
N GLU A 14 10.21 -0.48 -13.28
CA GLU A 14 11.01 -1.63 -12.85
C GLU A 14 10.15 -2.89 -12.76
N ILE A 15 8.93 -2.77 -12.22
CA ILE A 15 7.98 -3.88 -12.10
C ILE A 15 7.47 -4.30 -13.48
N CYS A 16 7.07 -3.37 -14.35
CA CYS A 16 6.62 -3.71 -15.70
C CYS A 16 7.75 -4.33 -16.53
N MET A 17 8.99 -3.84 -16.37
CA MET A 17 10.16 -4.45 -17.02
C MET A 17 10.41 -5.88 -16.53
N ALA A 18 10.28 -6.14 -15.23
CA ALA A 18 10.42 -7.48 -14.67
C ALA A 18 9.30 -8.42 -15.14
N ALA A 19 8.06 -7.94 -15.16
CA ALA A 19 6.91 -8.72 -15.60
C ALA A 19 6.98 -9.05 -17.09
N ALA A 20 7.43 -8.13 -17.94
CA ALA A 20 7.62 -8.39 -19.38
C ALA A 20 8.65 -9.49 -19.69
N ARG A 21 9.51 -9.83 -18.72
CA ARG A 21 10.53 -10.90 -18.82
C ARG A 21 10.14 -12.16 -18.05
N SER A 22 9.00 -12.14 -17.37
CA SER A 22 8.47 -13.27 -16.61
C SER A 22 7.70 -14.21 -17.52
N THR A 23 7.68 -15.50 -17.19
CA THR A 23 6.79 -16.48 -17.82
C THR A 23 5.36 -16.46 -17.24
N ASN A 24 5.13 -15.63 -16.22
CA ASN A 24 3.84 -15.50 -15.54
C ASN A 24 3.00 -14.35 -16.13
N LEU A 25 1.68 -14.53 -16.12
CA LEU A 25 0.73 -13.46 -16.40
C LEU A 25 0.56 -12.61 -15.15
N VAL A 26 0.53 -11.29 -15.32
CA VAL A 26 0.53 -10.35 -14.20
C VAL A 26 -0.51 -9.27 -14.41
N ASP A 27 -1.44 -9.17 -13.46
CA ASP A 27 -2.36 -8.04 -13.34
C ASP A 27 -1.78 -7.03 -12.36
N PHE A 28 -1.76 -5.76 -12.74
CA PHE A 28 -1.16 -4.70 -11.94
C PHE A 28 -2.20 -3.80 -11.27
N GLU A 29 -1.85 -3.28 -10.11
CA GLU A 29 -2.53 -2.18 -9.46
C GLU A 29 -1.50 -1.29 -8.78
N PHE A 30 -1.36 -0.07 -9.30
CA PHE A 30 -0.41 0.91 -8.79
C PHE A 30 -1.14 1.93 -7.93
N LEU A 31 -0.66 2.13 -6.69
CA LEU A 31 -1.19 3.13 -5.79
C LEU A 31 -0.26 4.36 -5.74
N PRO A 32 -0.85 5.56 -5.60
CA PRO A 32 -0.11 6.80 -5.49
C PRO A 32 1.01 6.82 -4.43
N GLN A 33 2.12 7.50 -4.72
CA GLN A 33 3.26 7.54 -3.81
C GLN A 33 2.98 8.29 -2.50
N GLY A 34 1.95 9.15 -2.47
CA GLY A 34 1.61 9.97 -1.31
C GLY A 34 1.16 9.15 -0.09
N TYR A 35 0.76 7.89 -0.27
CA TYR A 35 0.43 7.01 0.87
C TYR A 35 1.63 6.75 1.80
N HIS A 36 2.86 6.99 1.35
CA HIS A 36 4.04 6.98 2.22
C HIS A 36 4.06 8.10 3.26
N ASP A 37 3.30 9.20 3.05
CA ASP A 37 3.18 10.29 4.02
C ASP A 37 2.24 9.91 5.18
N ASN A 38 1.38 8.91 4.99
CA ASN A 38 0.35 8.48 5.96
C ASN A 38 0.27 6.94 5.97
N PRO A 39 1.23 6.24 6.60
CA PRO A 39 1.38 4.78 6.48
C PRO A 39 0.16 3.99 6.98
N ASP A 40 -0.60 4.50 7.94
CA ASP A 40 -1.82 3.82 8.43
C ASP A 40 -2.94 3.85 7.37
N ILE A 41 -3.14 4.97 6.68
CA ILE A 41 -4.06 5.07 5.55
C ILE A 41 -3.57 4.17 4.41
N GLY A 42 -2.27 4.24 4.08
CA GLY A 42 -1.66 3.39 3.05
C GLY A 42 -1.86 1.90 3.34
N ARG A 43 -1.65 1.48 4.60
CA ARG A 43 -1.90 0.10 5.06
C ARG A 43 -3.36 -0.30 4.89
N ALA A 44 -4.29 0.53 5.34
CA ALA A 44 -5.72 0.26 5.22
C ALA A 44 -6.14 0.08 3.76
N LEU A 45 -5.66 0.96 2.87
CA LEU A 45 -5.91 0.86 1.43
C LEU A 45 -5.31 -0.42 0.84
N ILE A 46 -4.06 -0.76 1.15
CA ILE A 46 -3.44 -2.01 0.65
C ILE A 46 -4.22 -3.23 1.15
N GLN A 47 -4.67 -3.22 2.41
CA GLN A 47 -5.49 -4.30 2.97
C GLN A 47 -6.85 -4.42 2.26
N GLU A 48 -7.50 -3.30 1.93
CA GLU A 48 -8.73 -3.27 1.13
C GLU A 48 -8.49 -3.89 -0.26
N LYS A 49 -7.39 -3.51 -0.92
CA LYS A 49 -7.02 -4.07 -2.22
C LYS A 49 -6.78 -5.57 -2.15
N ILE A 50 -6.07 -6.05 -1.13
CA ILE A 50 -5.88 -7.48 -0.88
C ILE A 50 -7.23 -8.18 -0.66
N ALA A 51 -8.11 -7.61 0.16
CA ALA A 51 -9.41 -8.20 0.49
C ALA A 51 -10.36 -8.25 -0.72
N SER A 52 -10.24 -7.31 -1.66
CA SER A 52 -11.04 -7.28 -2.89
C SER A 52 -10.63 -8.35 -3.93
N VAL A 53 -9.53 -9.08 -3.71
CA VAL A 53 -9.08 -10.13 -4.62
C VAL A 53 -9.98 -11.37 -4.50
N GLU A 54 -10.71 -11.66 -5.57
CA GLU A 54 -11.58 -12.84 -5.70
C GLU A 54 -10.82 -14.14 -5.42
N ASN A 55 -11.43 -15.02 -4.62
CA ASN A 55 -10.84 -16.30 -4.26
C ASN A 55 -10.71 -17.21 -5.48
N GLY A 56 -9.56 -17.88 -5.61
CA GLY A 56 -9.25 -18.77 -6.73
C GLY A 56 -8.85 -18.08 -8.04
N LYS A 57 -8.90 -16.74 -8.11
CA LYS A 57 -8.56 -16.01 -9.34
C LYS A 57 -7.06 -15.95 -9.63
N TYR A 58 -6.24 -15.76 -8.59
CA TYR A 58 -4.79 -15.61 -8.73
C TYR A 58 -4.07 -16.66 -7.88
N ASP A 59 -2.86 -17.02 -8.31
CA ASP A 59 -2.00 -17.94 -7.57
C ASP A 59 -1.31 -17.27 -6.38
N ALA A 60 -1.04 -15.96 -6.46
CA ALA A 60 -0.46 -15.15 -5.38
C ALA A 60 -0.70 -13.65 -5.57
N ILE A 61 -0.66 -12.90 -4.47
CA ILE A 61 -0.57 -11.43 -4.45
C ILE A 61 0.88 -11.05 -4.11
N LEU A 62 1.49 -10.24 -4.96
CA LEU A 62 2.85 -9.72 -4.80
C LEU A 62 2.77 -8.24 -4.41
N LEU A 63 3.47 -7.85 -3.33
CA LEU A 63 3.56 -6.46 -2.94
C LEU A 63 4.80 -5.81 -3.56
N GLY A 64 4.60 -4.82 -4.42
CA GLY A 64 5.65 -3.94 -4.94
C GLY A 64 6.00 -2.82 -3.96
N TYR A 65 6.15 -3.18 -2.69
CA TYR A 65 6.49 -2.32 -1.56
C TYR A 65 7.49 -3.06 -0.67
N ALA A 66 8.41 -2.33 -0.07
CA ALA A 66 9.15 -2.82 1.09
C ALA A 66 8.47 -2.32 2.38
N LEU A 67 9.11 -2.52 3.54
CA LEU A 67 8.48 -2.20 4.82
C LEU A 67 8.06 -0.72 4.94
N CYS A 68 8.82 0.22 4.33
CA CYS A 68 8.49 1.63 4.05
C CYS A 68 7.68 2.30 5.20
N ASN A 69 8.34 2.46 6.35
CA ASN A 69 7.76 2.93 7.63
C ASN A 69 6.63 2.05 8.19
N ASN A 70 6.83 0.73 8.18
CA ASN A 70 5.89 -0.28 8.67
C ASN A 70 4.52 -0.27 7.97
N MET A 71 4.41 0.28 6.76
CA MET A 71 3.16 0.32 6.00
C MET A 71 2.63 -1.09 5.67
N LEU A 72 3.50 -2.10 5.64
CA LEU A 72 3.11 -3.49 5.37
C LEU A 72 2.84 -4.34 6.62
N VAL A 73 3.17 -3.83 7.81
CA VAL A 73 2.98 -4.60 9.06
C VAL A 73 1.50 -4.84 9.32
N GLY A 74 1.12 -6.08 9.58
CA GLY A 74 -0.27 -6.46 9.88
C GLY A 74 -1.14 -6.73 8.65
N LEU A 75 -0.62 -6.58 7.43
CA LEU A 75 -1.32 -7.02 6.23
C LEU A 75 -1.52 -8.53 6.26
N THR A 76 -2.73 -8.96 5.90
CA THR A 76 -3.12 -10.37 5.94
C THR A 76 -4.05 -10.76 4.79
N THR A 77 -4.14 -12.06 4.55
CA THR A 77 -5.05 -12.69 3.61
C THR A 77 -5.28 -14.13 4.05
N HIS A 78 -6.49 -14.65 3.81
CA HIS A 78 -6.89 -15.98 4.29
C HIS A 78 -6.78 -17.07 3.22
N HIS A 79 -6.84 -16.71 1.94
CA HIS A 79 -7.08 -17.65 0.85
C HIS A 79 -6.05 -17.62 -0.27
N ILE A 80 -5.17 -16.62 -0.29
CA ILE A 80 -4.18 -16.43 -1.36
C ILE A 80 -2.81 -16.09 -0.76
N PRO A 81 -1.71 -16.72 -1.21
CA PRO A 81 -0.38 -16.37 -0.72
C PRO A 81 -0.04 -14.90 -0.93
N LEU A 82 0.45 -14.23 0.12
CA LEU A 82 0.98 -12.87 0.06
C LEU A 82 2.51 -12.90 0.03
N VAL A 83 3.10 -12.39 -1.05
CA VAL A 83 4.54 -12.36 -1.28
C VAL A 83 5.06 -10.94 -1.06
N ILE A 84 6.01 -10.79 -0.13
CA ILE A 84 6.54 -9.49 0.29
C ILE A 84 8.06 -9.45 0.09
N PRO A 85 8.62 -8.39 -0.51
CA PRO A 85 10.07 -8.16 -0.55
C PRO A 85 10.70 -8.10 0.84
N ARG A 86 11.82 -8.81 1.02
CA ARG A 86 12.63 -8.73 2.25
C ARG A 86 13.54 -7.49 2.22
N ALA A 87 12.95 -6.31 2.44
CA ALA A 87 13.65 -5.03 2.42
C ALA A 87 13.07 -4.05 3.46
N HIS A 88 13.94 -3.22 4.06
CA HIS A 88 13.55 -2.22 5.05
C HIS A 88 12.77 -1.06 4.43
N ASP A 89 13.13 -0.68 3.22
CA ASP A 89 12.47 0.38 2.48
C ASP A 89 12.57 0.16 0.97
N CYS A 90 11.86 1.04 0.28
CA CYS A 90 11.65 0.95 -1.15
C CYS A 90 12.98 1.26 -1.88
N ILE A 91 13.91 1.99 -1.24
CA ILE A 91 15.28 2.22 -1.73
C ILE A 91 16.06 0.90 -1.73
N THR A 92 16.11 0.19 -0.61
CA THR A 92 16.75 -1.13 -0.49
C THR A 92 16.16 -2.12 -1.49
N PHE A 93 14.85 -2.08 -1.71
CA PHE A 93 14.14 -2.86 -2.73
C PHE A 93 14.68 -2.57 -4.14
N PHE A 94 14.83 -1.31 -4.53
CA PHE A 94 15.39 -0.96 -5.84
C PHE A 94 16.87 -1.32 -5.99
N PHE A 95 17.65 -1.29 -4.90
CA PHE A 95 19.00 -1.82 -4.93
C PHE A 95 19.01 -3.33 -5.19
N GLY A 96 17.96 -4.07 -4.79
CA GLY A 96 17.87 -5.52 -4.95
C GLY A 96 18.89 -6.30 -4.09
N SER A 97 19.54 -5.64 -3.13
CA SER A 97 20.46 -6.24 -2.16
C SER A 97 20.64 -5.29 -1.00
N LYS A 98 20.44 -5.80 0.22
CA LYS A 98 20.68 -5.03 1.45
C LYS A 98 22.17 -4.73 1.64
N GLU A 99 23.04 -5.61 1.17
CA GLU A 99 24.50 -5.45 1.22
C GLU A 99 24.94 -4.31 0.31
N ARG A 100 24.49 -4.30 -0.95
CA ARG A 100 24.78 -3.20 -1.90
C ARG A 100 24.22 -1.87 -1.42
N TYR A 101 23.00 -1.87 -0.87
CA TYR A 101 22.43 -0.68 -0.24
C TYR A 101 23.31 -0.18 0.92
N MET A 102 23.70 -1.08 1.83
CA MET A 102 24.50 -0.71 3.01
C MET A 102 25.87 -0.16 2.62
N GLU A 103 26.58 -0.83 1.71
CA GLU A 103 27.88 -0.35 1.20
C GLU A 103 27.76 1.05 0.59
N TYR A 104 26.74 1.27 -0.24
CA TYR A 104 26.50 2.56 -0.87
C TYR A 104 26.14 3.64 0.16
N HIS A 105 25.26 3.32 1.10
CA HIS A 105 24.81 4.24 2.15
C HIS A 105 25.96 4.67 3.06
N THR A 106 26.79 3.71 3.51
CA THR A 106 27.92 3.99 4.40
C THR A 106 29.03 4.77 3.70
N SER A 107 29.32 4.46 2.44
CA SER A 107 30.36 5.16 1.67
C SER A 107 29.95 6.56 1.19
N ARG A 108 28.64 6.85 1.11
CA ARG A 108 28.10 8.11 0.58
C ARG A 108 26.96 8.66 1.44
N PRO A 109 27.26 9.07 2.69
CA PRO A 109 26.25 9.67 3.57
C PRO A 109 25.64 10.93 2.94
N GLY A 110 24.35 11.15 3.14
CA GLY A 110 23.62 12.29 2.57
C GLY A 110 23.21 12.13 1.11
N THR A 111 23.37 10.93 0.51
CA THR A 111 22.88 10.70 -0.86
C THR A 111 21.36 10.80 -0.96
N TYR A 112 20.89 11.51 -1.98
CA TYR A 112 19.50 11.48 -2.41
C TYR A 112 19.28 10.32 -3.39
N TYR A 113 18.25 9.51 -3.15
CA TYR A 113 17.89 8.38 -3.99
C TYR A 113 16.68 8.71 -4.84
N TYR A 114 16.79 8.51 -6.15
CA TYR A 114 15.70 8.66 -7.10
C TYR A 114 15.80 7.59 -8.18
N THR A 115 14.72 6.84 -8.41
CA THR A 115 14.45 6.23 -9.72
C THR A 115 13.66 7.20 -10.59
N SER A 116 13.53 6.86 -11.86
CA SER A 116 12.68 7.58 -12.82
C SER A 116 11.25 7.79 -12.31
N GLY A 117 10.67 6.82 -11.58
CA GLY A 117 9.31 6.92 -11.06
C GLY A 117 9.09 8.10 -10.11
N TRP A 118 10.09 8.52 -9.32
CA TRP A 118 9.95 9.73 -8.50
C TRP A 118 9.90 11.02 -9.33
N LEU A 119 10.52 11.02 -10.51
CA LEU A 119 10.49 12.15 -11.46
C LEU A 119 9.21 12.14 -12.31
N GLU A 120 8.67 10.96 -12.60
CA GLU A 120 7.41 10.80 -13.33
C GLU A 120 6.19 11.14 -12.44
N HIS A 121 6.24 10.76 -11.16
CA HIS A 121 5.13 10.90 -10.21
C HIS A 121 5.26 12.08 -9.23
N ARG A 122 5.92 13.19 -9.60
CA ARG A 122 6.28 14.32 -8.70
C ARG A 122 5.19 14.80 -7.73
N LYS A 123 3.92 14.73 -8.13
CA LYS A 123 2.78 15.08 -7.27
C LYS A 123 2.46 13.90 -6.34
N ARG A 124 2.75 14.06 -5.05
CA ARG A 124 2.37 13.10 -4.00
C ARG A 124 0.87 13.17 -3.73
N LYS A 125 0.10 12.42 -4.52
CA LYS A 125 -1.35 12.27 -4.35
C LYS A 125 -1.60 11.23 -3.27
N SER A 126 -2.49 11.53 -2.33
CA SER A 126 -3.10 10.57 -1.41
C SER A 126 -4.31 11.23 -0.77
N GLU A 127 -5.16 10.42 -0.15
CA GLU A 127 -6.01 10.93 0.93
C GLU A 127 -5.10 11.55 1.99
N ARG A 128 -5.41 12.78 2.39
CA ARG A 128 -4.66 13.48 3.43
C ARG A 128 -5.49 13.43 4.69
N VAL A 129 -4.90 12.95 5.79
CA VAL A 129 -5.41 13.35 7.11
C VAL A 129 -5.23 14.88 7.17
N PRO A 130 -6.26 15.67 7.52
CA PRO A 130 -6.06 17.07 7.81
C PRO A 130 -4.95 17.18 8.86
N THR A 131 -3.88 17.90 8.55
CA THR A 131 -2.83 18.15 9.54
C THR A 131 -3.46 18.81 10.75
N VAL A 132 -3.60 18.04 11.82
CA VAL A 132 -3.91 18.56 13.14
C VAL A 132 -2.66 19.33 13.53
N GLY A 133 -2.74 20.67 13.46
CA GLY A 133 -1.61 21.55 13.80
C GLY A 133 -1.01 21.13 15.14
N TYR A 134 0.32 21.24 15.26
CA TYR A 134 1.08 20.87 16.46
C TYR A 134 0.33 21.36 17.73
N GLY A 135 -0.22 20.44 18.52
CA GLY A 135 -0.97 20.73 19.75
C GLY A 135 -2.48 20.49 19.72
N ALA A 136 -3.10 20.21 18.57
CA ALA A 136 -4.52 19.83 18.56
C ALA A 136 -4.69 18.31 18.81
N LYS A 137 -5.65 17.94 19.66
CA LYS A 137 -5.97 16.53 19.95
C LYS A 137 -6.64 15.91 18.72
N PRO A 138 -6.36 14.62 18.39
CA PRO A 138 -7.06 13.94 17.33
C PRO A 138 -8.57 13.95 17.62
N ARG A 139 -9.37 14.43 16.65
CA ARG A 139 -10.83 14.33 16.72
C ARG A 139 -11.19 12.85 16.63
N LYS A 140 -11.94 12.34 17.60
CA LYS A 140 -12.52 11.00 17.49
C LYS A 140 -13.40 10.95 16.24
N PRO A 141 -13.37 9.86 15.47
CA PRO A 141 -14.29 9.69 14.35
C PRO A 141 -15.73 9.74 14.88
N GLU A 142 -16.55 10.61 14.30
CA GLU A 142 -17.98 10.65 14.57
C GLU A 142 -18.59 9.33 14.08
N THR A 143 -19.07 8.52 15.01
CA THR A 143 -19.85 7.32 14.70
C THR A 143 -21.20 7.76 14.16
N SER A 144 -21.34 7.89 12.85
CA SER A 144 -22.65 7.93 12.21
C SER A 144 -23.11 6.49 11.95
N VAL A 145 -23.71 5.86 12.96
CA VAL A 145 -24.51 4.65 12.77
C VAL A 145 -25.92 4.95 13.27
N SER A 146 -26.79 5.15 12.28
CA SER A 146 -28.26 5.11 12.28
C SER A 146 -28.98 4.70 13.58
N GLU A 147 -29.55 5.68 14.29
CA GLU A 147 -30.72 5.49 15.16
C GLU A 147 -32.01 5.74 14.35
N ALA A 148 -32.29 4.87 13.39
CA ALA A 148 -33.54 4.93 12.63
C ALA A 148 -34.05 3.53 12.32
N ASN A 149 -34.30 2.71 13.35
CA ASN A 149 -35.29 1.63 13.24
C ASN A 149 -35.69 1.02 14.59
N THR A 150 -36.37 1.79 15.42
CA THR A 150 -37.22 1.24 16.49
C THR A 150 -38.27 2.28 16.80
N LEU A 151 -39.39 2.28 16.06
CA LEU A 151 -40.72 2.78 16.44
C LEU A 151 -41.67 2.66 15.23
N ARG A 152 -41.85 1.43 14.74
CA ARG A 152 -43.06 1.04 13.99
C ARG A 152 -43.38 -0.39 14.39
N ASN A 153 -44.15 -0.52 15.48
CA ASN A 153 -45.07 -1.62 15.75
C ASN A 153 -45.72 -1.34 17.11
N ASN A 154 -46.91 -0.74 17.05
CA ASN A 154 -47.99 -0.65 18.04
C ASN A 154 -48.94 0.42 17.46
N THR A 155 -50.23 0.24 17.17
CA THR A 155 -51.22 -0.80 17.44
C THR A 155 -52.39 -0.49 16.50
N SER A 156 -52.93 -1.53 15.87
CA SER A 156 -54.28 -1.57 15.31
C SER A 156 -55.34 -1.42 16.41
N GLY A 157 -56.36 -0.60 16.20
CA GLY A 157 -57.52 -0.49 17.10
C GLY A 157 -58.40 0.70 16.76
N GLY A 158 -59.38 0.48 15.89
CA GLY A 158 -60.45 1.40 15.49
C GLY A 158 -61.36 0.72 14.49
#